data_AF-A0A444KY33-F1
#
_entry.id   AF-A0A444KY33-F1
#
_cell.length_a   1.000
_cell.length_b   1.000
_cell.length_c   1.000
_cell.angle_alpha   90.00
_cell.angle_beta   90.00
_cell.angle_gamma   90.00
#
_symmetry.space_group_name_H-M   'P 1'
#
loop_
_entity.id
_entity.type
_entity.pdbx_description
1 polymer ?
#
loop_
_entity_poly.entity_id
_entity_poly.type
_entity_poly.pdbx_seq_one_letter_code
_entity_poly.pdbx_strand_id
1 'polypeptide(L)'
;MTDFFYTRWRGEAPLDRLFWRDMLLVATILSIASSALALILLGLKLPLWLVLAVHFLPVPYNIFLTVAIWRTAEKSGGLKAQLMMLGSALWLIATAVA
;
A
#
# COMPACT_ATOMS: atom_id res chain seq x y z
N MET A 1 14.17 0.29 15.44
CA MET A 1 13.31 0.63 14.28
C MET A 1 13.16 -0.52 13.28
N THR A 2 14.07 -1.49 13.23
CA THR A 2 14.00 -2.69 12.38
C THR A 2 12.87 -3.66 12.76
N ASP A 3 12.45 -3.70 14.02
CA ASP A 3 11.42 -4.64 14.49
C ASP A 3 10.05 -4.44 13.83
N PHE A 4 9.63 -3.20 13.54
CA PHE A 4 8.27 -2.96 13.03
C PHE A 4 8.02 -3.62 11.66
N PHE A 5 9.05 -3.62 10.80
CA PHE A 5 9.02 -4.31 9.52
C PHE A 5 9.14 -5.83 9.71
N TYR A 6 9.95 -6.28 10.66
CA TYR A 6 10.20 -7.71 10.92
C TYR A 6 8.97 -8.44 11.47
N THR A 7 8.23 -7.84 12.41
CA THR A 7 7.01 -8.41 13.01
C THR A 7 5.88 -8.52 11.98
N ARG A 8 5.73 -7.52 11.10
CA ARG A 8 4.77 -7.58 9.98
C ARG A 8 5.17 -8.58 8.91
N TRP A 9 6.45 -8.65 8.59
CA TRP A 9 6.98 -9.59 7.60
C TRP A 9 6.88 -11.06 8.06
N ARG A 10 6.92 -11.32 9.37
CA ARG A 10 6.72 -12.67 9.94
C ARG A 10 5.25 -13.12 10.00
N GLY A 11 4.28 -12.22 9.76
CA GLY A 11 2.86 -12.54 9.85
C GLY A 11 2.34 -12.67 11.29
N GLU A 12 3.03 -12.06 12.26
CA GLU A 12 2.62 -12.03 13.67
C GLU A 12 1.54 -10.96 13.95
N ALA A 13 1.28 -10.07 12.99
CA ALA A 13 0.25 -9.05 13.07
C ALA A 13 -1.10 -9.58 12.56
N PRO A 14 -2.22 -9.26 13.24
CA PRO A 14 -3.55 -9.76 12.84
C PRO A 14 -3.91 -9.29 11.43
N LEU A 15 -4.30 -10.24 10.57
CA LEU A 15 -4.59 -10.04 9.14
C LEU A 15 -5.61 -8.92 8.90
N ASP A 16 -6.65 -8.83 9.76
CA ASP A 16 -7.64 -7.75 9.73
C ASP A 16 -7.01 -6.36 9.93
N ARG A 17 -6.06 -6.22 10.87
CA ARG A 17 -5.40 -4.93 11.11
C ARG A 17 -4.48 -4.55 9.96
N LEU A 18 -3.80 -5.51 9.36
CA LEU A 18 -2.95 -5.28 8.20
C LEU A 18 -3.76 -4.80 6.99
N PHE A 19 -4.87 -5.50 6.70
CA PHE A 19 -5.72 -5.19 5.55
C PHE A 19 -6.44 -3.85 5.71
N TRP A 20 -7.13 -3.65 6.84
CA TRP A 20 -7.96 -2.46 7.03
C TRP A 20 -7.17 -1.20 7.37
N ARG A 21 -6.20 -1.31 8.28
CA ARG A 21 -5.50 -0.13 8.79
C ARG A 21 -4.28 0.20 7.95
N ASP A 22 -3.43 -0.77 7.66
CA ASP A 22 -2.16 -0.48 7.02
C ASP A 22 -2.29 -0.39 5.50
N MET A 23 -3.11 -1.23 4.87
CA MET A 23 -3.36 -1.14 3.43
C MET A 23 -4.50 -0.15 3.12
N LEU A 24 -5.72 -0.40 3.56
CA LEU A 24 -6.85 0.47 3.19
C LEU A 24 -6.72 1.90 3.71
N LEU A 25 -6.27 2.11 4.95
CA LEU A 25 -6.26 3.44 5.55
C LEU A 25 -4.93 4.17 5.29
N VAL A 26 -3.79 3.60 5.70
CA VAL A 26 -2.48 4.26 5.55
C VAL A 26 -2.09 4.40 4.09
N ALA A 27 -2.24 3.35 3.28
CA ALA A 27 -1.79 3.41 1.90
C ALA A 27 -2.73 4.28 1.02
N THR A 28 -4.04 4.36 1.34
CA THR A 28 -4.94 5.34 0.68
C THR A 28 -4.57 6.78 1.07
N ILE A 29 -4.31 7.05 2.35
CA ILE A 29 -3.88 8.39 2.79
C ILE A 29 -2.59 8.80 2.10
N LEU A 30 -1.62 7.90 2.01
CA LEU A 30 -0.36 8.14 1.29
C LEU A 30 -0.58 8.40 -0.20
N SER A 31 -1.42 7.60 -0.87
CA SER A 31 -1.77 7.81 -2.28
C SER A 31 -2.47 9.15 -2.51
N ILE A 32 -3.46 9.51 -1.70
CA ILE A 32 -4.17 10.80 -1.82
C ILE A 32 -3.22 11.97 -1.55
N ALA A 33 -2.41 11.91 -0.49
CA ALA A 33 -1.45 12.95 -0.16
C ALA A 33 -0.40 13.12 -1.27
N SER A 34 0.07 12.01 -1.82
CA SER A 34 1.01 11.99 -2.95
C SER A 34 0.41 12.64 -4.20
N SER A 35 -0.81 12.26 -4.59
CA SER A 35 -1.49 12.84 -5.75
C SER A 35 -1.82 14.32 -5.54
N ALA A 36 -2.23 14.72 -4.33
CA ALA A 36 -2.43 16.13 -4.00
C ALA A 36 -1.12 16.94 -4.12
N LEU A 37 -0.01 16.40 -3.61
CA LEU A 37 1.31 17.00 -3.78
C LEU A 37 1.70 17.08 -5.25
N ALA A 38 1.48 16.03 -6.04
CA ALA A 38 1.77 16.03 -7.47
C ALA A 38 1.00 17.13 -8.22
N LEU A 39 -0.29 17.33 -7.90
CA LEU A 39 -1.09 18.43 -8.45
C LEU A 39 -0.57 19.81 -8.05
N ILE A 40 -0.14 19.98 -6.79
CA ILE A 40 0.49 21.23 -6.33
C ILE A 40 1.79 21.49 -7.10
N LEU A 41 2.67 20.50 -7.22
CA LEU A 41 3.94 20.61 -7.95
C LEU A 41 3.71 20.94 -9.43
N LEU A 42 2.69 20.34 -10.04
CA LEU A 42 2.28 20.64 -11.42
C LEU A 42 1.77 22.08 -11.55
N GLY A 43 0.94 22.54 -10.61
CA GLY A 43 0.49 23.94 -10.54
C GLY A 43 1.63 24.94 -10.35
N LEU A 44 2.68 24.54 -9.64
CA LEU A 44 3.94 25.29 -9.49
C LEU A 44 4.85 25.22 -10.73
N LYS A 45 4.41 24.53 -11.80
CA LYS A 45 5.18 24.32 -13.05
C LYS A 45 6.55 23.69 -12.83
N LEU A 46 6.68 22.87 -11.78
CA LEU A 46 7.90 22.12 -11.51
C LEU A 46 8.11 21.02 -12.58
N PRO A 47 9.35 20.54 -12.75
CA PRO A 47 9.66 19.62 -13.81
C PRO A 47 8.89 18.30 -13.64
N LEU A 48 8.38 17.79 -14.77
CA LEU A 48 7.47 16.64 -14.81
C LEU A 48 8.04 15.40 -14.12
N TRP A 49 9.35 15.17 -14.22
CA TRP A 49 10.01 14.04 -13.58
C TRP A 49 9.87 14.07 -12.05
N LEU A 50 9.84 15.27 -11.43
CA LEU A 50 9.64 15.43 -9.99
C LEU A 50 8.19 15.13 -9.61
N VAL A 51 7.24 15.59 -10.42
CA VAL A 51 5.80 15.32 -10.25
C VAL A 51 5.54 13.81 -10.31
N LEU A 52 6.13 13.12 -11.29
CA LEU A 52 6.02 11.67 -11.44
C LEU A 52 6.70 10.94 -10.28
N ALA A 53 7.90 11.36 -9.86
CA ALA A 53 8.60 10.73 -8.74
C ALA A 53 7.80 10.80 -7.43
N VAL A 54 7.15 11.93 -7.15
CA VAL A 54 6.28 12.08 -5.99
C VAL A 54 5.03 11.21 -6.15
N HIS A 55 4.34 11.29 -7.29
CA HIS A 55 3.12 10.51 -7.53
C HIS A 55 3.35 8.99 -7.42
N PHE A 56 4.46 8.47 -7.94
CA PHE A 56 4.80 7.05 -7.87
C PHE A 56 5.47 6.60 -6.56
N LEU A 57 5.79 7.52 -5.64
CA LEU A 57 6.40 7.21 -4.34
C LEU A 57 5.60 6.21 -3.48
N PRO A 58 4.26 6.19 -3.48
CA PRO A 58 3.46 5.21 -2.74
C PRO A 58 3.51 3.81 -3.36
N VAL A 59 3.83 3.66 -4.64
CA VAL A 59 3.75 2.36 -5.35
C VAL A 59 4.65 1.29 -4.70
N PRO A 60 5.95 1.55 -4.41
CA PRO A 60 6.78 0.59 -3.68
C PRO A 60 6.21 0.20 -2.31
N TYR A 61 5.60 1.15 -1.60
CA TYR A 61 5.00 0.92 -0.30
C TYR A 61 3.73 0.06 -0.39
N ASN A 62 2.89 0.32 -1.40
CA ASN A 62 1.68 -0.45 -1.67
C ASN A 62 2.03 -1.90 -2.04
N ILE A 63 3.04 -2.11 -2.91
CA ILE A 63 3.54 -3.45 -3.27
C ILE A 63 4.01 -4.20 -2.02
N PHE A 64 4.78 -3.54 -1.14
CA PHE A 64 5.27 -4.15 0.09
C PHE A 64 4.11 -4.65 0.98
N LEU A 65 3.07 -3.82 1.15
CA LEU A 65 1.89 -4.19 1.93
C LEU A 65 1.12 -5.35 1.30
N THR A 66 0.92 -5.36 -0.02
CA THR A 66 0.27 -6.48 -0.73
C THR A 66 1.03 -7.80 -0.50
N VAL A 67 2.36 -7.79 -0.63
CA VAL A 67 3.20 -8.98 -0.38
C VAL A 67 3.11 -9.44 1.08
N ALA A 68 3.10 -8.51 2.03
CA ALA A 68 2.96 -8.83 3.46
C ALA A 68 1.59 -9.47 3.78
N ILE A 69 0.52 -9.00 3.15
CA ILE A 69 -0.82 -9.59 3.28
C ILE A 69 -0.85 -10.99 2.70
N TRP A 70 -0.29 -11.21 1.50
CA TRP A 70 -0.26 -12.52 0.86
C TRP A 70 0.48 -13.55 1.70
N ARG A 71 1.66 -13.20 2.24
CA ARG A 71 2.41 -14.07 3.16
C ARG A 71 1.67 -14.40 4.45
N THR A 72 0.94 -13.44 5.00
CA THR A 72 0.18 -13.65 6.25
C THR A 72 -1.08 -14.47 5.99
N ALA A 73 -1.75 -14.24 4.85
CA ALA A 73 -2.91 -14.98 4.39
C ALA A 73 -2.58 -16.45 4.10
N GLU A 74 -1.45 -16.73 3.45
CA GLU A 74 -0.96 -18.10 3.20
C GLU A 74 -0.76 -18.90 4.50
N LYS A 75 -0.27 -18.25 5.57
CA LYS A 75 -0.09 -18.89 6.87
C LYS A 75 -1.39 -19.14 7.63
N SER A 76 -2.38 -18.26 7.48
CA SER A 76 -3.65 -18.37 8.21
C SER A 76 -4.64 -19.33 7.56
N GLY A 77 -4.58 -19.49 6.22
CA GLY A 77 -5.45 -20.37 5.46
C GLY A 77 -6.94 -19.98 5.46
N GLY A 78 -7.72 -20.63 4.60
CA GLY A 78 -9.18 -20.47 4.51
C GLY A 78 -9.69 -19.38 3.55
N LEU A 79 -11.01 -19.36 3.35
CA LEU A 79 -11.67 -18.51 2.36
C LEU A 79 -11.48 -17.01 2.64
N LYS A 80 -11.49 -16.59 3.91
CA LYS A 80 -11.24 -15.20 4.30
C LYS A 80 -9.85 -14.71 3.86
N ALA A 81 -8.84 -15.56 3.98
CA ALA A 81 -7.47 -15.23 3.61
C ALA A 81 -7.34 -15.02 2.09
N GLN A 82 -7.98 -15.88 1.29
CA GLN A 82 -8.03 -15.73 -0.17
C GLN A 82 -8.77 -14.46 -0.62
N LEU A 83 -9.90 -14.13 0.03
CA LEU A 83 -10.63 -12.90 -0.25
C LEU A 83 -9.79 -11.65 0.04
N MET A 84 -9.02 -11.67 1.13
CA MET A 84 -8.10 -10.56 1.47
C MET A 84 -6.91 -10.47 0.51
N MET A 85 -6.40 -11.60 0.01
CA MET A 85 -5.38 -11.60 -1.05
C MET A 85 -5.91 -10.96 -2.34
N LEU A 86 -7.09 -11.39 -2.81
CA LEU A 86 -7.72 -10.80 -3.99
C LEU A 86 -8.03 -9.31 -3.81
N GLY A 87 -8.58 -8.94 -2.64
CA GLY A 87 -8.86 -7.55 -2.29
C GLY A 87 -7.60 -6.68 -2.30
N SER A 88 -6.46 -7.21 -1.83
CA SER A 88 -5.19 -6.49 -1.86
C SER A 88 -4.60 -6.29 -3.24
N ALA A 89 -4.79 -7.27 -4.14
CA ALA A 89 -4.41 -7.15 -5.54
C ALA A 89 -5.25 -6.06 -6.24
N LEU A 90 -6.57 -6.12 -6.05
CA LEU A 90 -7.52 -5.14 -6.59
C LEU A 90 -7.22 -3.73 -6.09
N TRP A 91 -6.93 -3.58 -4.79
CA TRP A 91 -6.62 -2.29 -4.19
C TRP A 91 -5.27 -1.72 -4.69
N LEU A 92 -4.26 -2.57 -4.89
CA LEU A 92 -2.99 -2.15 -5.48
C LEU A 92 -3.17 -1.63 -6.91
N ILE A 93 -3.96 -2.33 -7.72
CA ILE A 93 -4.28 -1.89 -9.09
C ILE A 93 -5.05 -0.56 -9.05
N ALA A 94 -6.07 -0.45 -8.20
CA ALA A 94 -6.87 0.76 -8.09
C ALA A 94 -6.01 1.98 -7.70
N THR A 95 -5.08 1.83 -6.76
CA THR A 95 -4.19 2.93 -6.33
C THR A 95 -3.01 3.20 -7.27
N ALA A 96 -2.66 2.26 -8.14
CA ALA A 96 -1.64 2.49 -9.17
C ALA A 96 -2.19 3.23 -10.39
N VAL A 97 -3.52 3.16 -10.63
CA VAL A 97 -4.19 3.77 -11.79
C VAL A 97 -4.89 5.09 -11.44
N ALA A 98 -5.16 5.35 -10.16
CA ALA A 98 -5.82 6.56 -9.65
C ALA A 98 -4.85 7.74 -9.47
#